data_AF-A0A9E6EN61-F1
#
_entry.id   AF-A0A9E6EN61-F1
#
_cell.length_a   1.000
_cell.length_b   1.000
_cell.length_c   1.000
_cell.angle_alpha   90.00
_cell.angle_beta   90.00
_cell.angle_gamma   90.00
#
_symmetry.space_group_name_H-M   'P 1'
#
loop_
_entity.id
_entity.type
_entity.pdbx_description
1 polymer ?
#
loop_
_entity_poly.entity_id
_entity_poly.type
_entity_poly.pdbx_seq_one_letter_code
_entity_poly.pdbx_strand_id
1 'polypeptide(L)' 'VANGLVLVPVFNDPNDRVALDLIASLFPDREIVGIYSGDFIWGFGAMHCMTQQQPA' A
#
# COMPACT_ATOMS: atom_id res chain seq x y z
N VAL A 1 5.27 2.69 3.19
CA VAL A 1 6.38 1.80 3.61
C VAL A 1 6.65 2.04 5.08
N ALA A 2 6.65 0.98 5.90
CA ALA A 2 6.96 1.01 7.33
C ALA A 2 8.06 -0.02 7.64
N ASN A 3 8.50 -0.17 8.88
CA ASN A 3 9.68 -0.97 9.27
C ASN A 3 9.76 -2.35 8.59
N GLY A 4 8.86 -3.28 8.91
CA GLY A 4 8.85 -4.64 8.37
C GLY A 4 7.79 -4.91 7.30
N LEU A 5 7.07 -3.89 6.85
CA LEU A 5 5.91 -4.07 5.96
C LEU A 5 5.70 -2.90 4.99
N VAL A 6 4.96 -3.16 3.93
CA VAL A 6 4.50 -2.18 2.95
C VAL A 6 2.99 -2.24 2.88
N LEU A 7 2.34 -1.14 3.30
CA LEU A 7 0.91 -0.94 3.10
C LEU A 7 0.68 -0.48 1.65
N VAL A 8 -0.14 -1.22 0.92
CA VAL A 8 -0.47 -0.97 -0.49
C VAL A 8 -1.97 -0.68 -0.60
N PRO A 9 -2.39 0.46 -1.16
CA PRO A 9 -3.80 0.70 -1.40
C PRO A 9 -4.33 -0.26 -2.47
N VAL A 10 -5.50 -0.85 -2.23
CA VAL A 10 -6.25 -1.65 -3.21
C VAL A 10 -7.62 -1.03 -3.44
N PHE A 11 -8.20 -1.21 -4.63
CA PHE A 11 -9.39 -0.49 -5.07
C PHE A 11 -10.54 -1.39 -5.55
N ASN A 12 -10.43 -2.71 -5.32
CA ASN A 12 -11.27 -3.71 -5.98
C ASN A 12 -11.16 -3.61 -7.52
N ASP A 13 -9.94 -3.30 -7.99
CA ASP A 13 -9.58 -3.23 -9.40
C ASP A 13 -8.97 -4.56 -9.84
N PRO A 14 -9.23 -5.04 -11.08
CA PRO A 14 -8.60 -6.26 -11.59
C PRO A 14 -7.07 -6.28 -11.50
N ASN A 15 -6.42 -5.11 -11.47
CA ASN A 15 -4.97 -4.99 -11.37
C ASN A 15 -4.44 -4.97 -9.94
N ASP A 16 -5.30 -4.99 -8.90
CA ASP A 16 -4.84 -4.98 -7.51
C ASP A 16 -3.88 -6.15 -7.23
N ARG A 17 -4.19 -7.33 -7.78
CA ARG A 17 -3.32 -8.51 -7.63
C ARG A 17 -1.96 -8.31 -8.30
N VAL A 18 -1.95 -7.75 -9.51
CA VAL A 18 -0.72 -7.45 -10.25
C VAL A 18 0.14 -6.46 -9.48
N ALA A 19 -0.47 -5.42 -8.92
CA ALA A 19 0.24 -4.42 -8.12
C ALA A 19 0.84 -5.02 -6.85
N LEU A 20 0.07 -5.84 -6.11
CA LEU A 20 0.56 -6.52 -4.90
C LEU A 20 1.73 -7.46 -5.19
N ASP A 21 1.62 -8.29 -6.24
CA ASP A 21 2.68 -9.24 -6.61
C ASP A 21 3.95 -8.53 -7.07
N LEU A 22 3.82 -7.44 -7.85
CA LEU A 22 4.96 -6.61 -8.26
C LEU A 22 5.64 -5.96 -7.05
N ILE A 23 4.88 -5.36 -6.14
CA ILE A 23 5.45 -4.71 -4.95
C ILE A 23 6.12 -5.75 -4.04
N ALA A 24 5.54 -6.95 -3.90
CA ALA A 24 6.18 -8.05 -3.16
C ALA A 24 7.55 -8.41 -3.74
N SER A 25 7.68 -8.46 -5.07
CA SER A 25 8.97 -8.74 -5.72
C SER A 25 10.04 -7.66 -5.45
N LEU A 26 9.62 -6.42 -5.21
CA LEU A 26 10.52 -5.28 -4.95
C LEU A 26 10.94 -5.17 -3.47
N PHE A 27 10.17 -5.78 -2.56
CA PHE A 27 10.44 -5.76 -1.12
C PHE A 27 10.44 -7.18 -0.54
N PRO A 28 11.43 -8.03 -0.89
CA PRO A 28 11.44 -9.45 -0.55
C PRO A 28 11.45 -9.73 0.97
N ASP A 29 12.00 -8.79 1.76
CA ASP A 29 12.12 -8.93 3.22
C ASP A 29 10.99 -8.22 3.99
N ARG A 30 9.90 -7.82 3.31
CA ARG A 30 8.78 -7.09 3.94
C ARG A 30 7.45 -7.76 3.66
N GLU A 31 6.56 -7.72 4.65
CA GLU A 31 5.18 -8.14 4.48
C GLU A 31 4.41 -7.12 3.62
N ILE A 32 3.72 -7.57 2.57
CA ILE A 32 2.88 -6.71 1.73
C ILE A 32 1.43 -6.84 2.19
N VAL A 33 0.86 -5.73 2.65
CA VAL A 33 -0.52 -5.69 3.17
C VAL A 33 -1.36 -4.76 2.30
N GLY A 34 -2.32 -5.35 1.59
CA GLY A 34 -3.33 -4.60 0.84
C GLY A 34 -4.38 -3.98 1.77
N ILE A 35 -4.66 -2.68 1.63
CA ILE A 35 -5.69 -1.97 2.38
C ILE A 35 -6.68 -1.35 1.39
N TYR A 36 -7.95 -1.76 1.48
CA TYR A 36 -9.00 -1.17 0.66
C TYR A 36 -9.05 0.34 0.89
N SER A 37 -8.86 1.10 -0.18
CA SER A 37 -8.73 2.56 -0.16
C SER A 37 -9.74 3.24 -1.09
N GLY A 38 -10.77 2.52 -1.53
CA GLY A 38 -11.82 3.07 -2.42
C GLY A 38 -12.60 4.23 -1.79
N ASP A 39 -12.75 4.25 -0.47
CA ASP A 39 -13.38 5.38 0.22
C ASP A 39 -12.42 6.58 0.34
N PHE A 40 -11.12 6.33 0.50
CA PHE A 40 -10.11 7.38 0.65
C PHE A 40 -9.82 8.12 -0.66
N ILE A 41 -9.85 7.44 -1.80
CA ILE A 41 -9.46 8.02 -3.08
C ILE A 41 -10.37 9.17 -3.53
N TRP A 42 -11.61 9.23 -3.04
CA TRP A 42 -12.51 10.38 -3.25
C TRP A 42 -11.97 11.68 -2.67
N GLY A 43 -11.11 11.61 -1.65
CA GLY A 43 -10.35 12.73 -1.11
C GLY A 43 -9.05 13.04 -1.87
N PHE A 44 -8.86 12.46 -3.06
CA PHE A 44 -7.65 12.58 -3.89
C PHE A 44 -6.36 12.07 -3.22
N GLY A 45 -6.47 11.12 -2.30
CA GLY A 45 -5.34 10.54 -1.60
C GLY A 45 -5.61 9.13 -1.08
N ALA A 46 -4.54 8.47 -0.65
CA ALA A 46 -4.59 7.17 0.02
C ALA A 46 -3.53 7.14 1.14
N MET A 47 -3.16 5.94 1.59
CA MET A 47 -2.28 5.73 2.77
C MET A 47 -1.04 6.63 2.79
N HIS A 48 -0.26 6.71 1.69
CA HIS A 48 0.97 7.51 1.66
C HIS A 48 0.72 9.00 1.96
N CYS A 49 -0.36 9.56 1.44
CA CYS A 49 -0.71 10.97 1.59
C CYS A 49 -1.19 11.33 3.01
N MET A 50 -1.67 10.34 3.77
CA MET A 50 -2.27 10.55 5.10
C MET A 50 -1.33 10.25 6.27
N THR A 51 -0.16 9.68 5.97
CA THR A 51 0.79 9.24 7.00
C THR A 51 2.09 10.02 6.92
N GLN A 52 2.70 10.28 8.08
CA GLN A 52 4.06 10.75 8.20
C GLN A 52 4.86 9.75 9.04
N GLN A 53 5.95 9.22 8.50
CA GLN A 53 6.83 8.34 9.26
C GLN A 53 7.67 9.13 10.26
N GLN A 54 7.86 8.57 11.45
CA GLN A 54 8.86 8.99 12.42
C GLN A 54 9.94 7.90 12.49
N PRO A 55 11.22 8.24 12.18
CA PRO A 55 12.33 7.33 12.38
C PRO A 55 12.48 6.92 13.86
N ALA A 56 13.18 5.81 14.10
CA ALA A 56 13.56 5.38 15.45
C ALA A 56 14.44 6.42 16.16
#